data_AF-A0A151QME2-F1
#
_entry.id   AF-A0A151QME2-F1
#
_cell.length_a   1.000
_cell.length_b   1.000
_cell.length_c   1.000
_cell.angle_alpha   90.00
_cell.angle_beta   90.00
_cell.angle_gamma   90.00
#
_symmetry.space_group_name_H-M   'P 1'
#
loop_
_entity.id
_entity.type
_entity.pdbx_description
1 polymer ?
#
loop_
_entity_poly.entity_id
_entity_poly.type
_entity_poly.pdbx_seq_one_letter_code
_entity_poly.pdbx_strand_id
1 'polypeptide(L)'
;MTRDPSKFSSLKLKNEGFVTYGDNNKGRILGHGNIGNSSSLTLIENVLVVEGLKHNLLSISQLRDKGFKIEFDNTCCLICDKKTKEIRFIGKRIDNIYMLDLEHSIAISITKCLINQRRQHLALA
;
A
#
# COMPACT_ATOMS: atom_id res chain seq x y z
N MET A 1 1.04 -2.80 5.88
CA MET A 1 2.23 -3.09 6.69
C MET A 1 3.48 -2.94 5.84
N THR A 2 4.56 -2.43 6.41
CA THR A 2 5.84 -2.26 5.71
C THR A 2 6.99 -2.46 6.69
N ARG A 3 8.13 -2.93 6.20
CA ARG A 3 9.37 -2.98 6.98
C ARG A 3 10.17 -1.69 6.89
N ASP A 4 9.83 -0.83 5.93
CA ASP A 4 10.61 0.30 5.47
C ASP A 4 9.98 1.60 5.99
N PRO A 5 10.56 2.23 7.04
CA PRO A 5 10.10 3.50 7.58
C PRO A 5 10.16 4.66 6.58
N SER A 6 11.00 4.57 5.54
CA SER A 6 11.14 5.64 4.54
C SER A 6 9.91 5.81 3.66
N LYS A 7 8.99 4.83 3.66
CA LYS A 7 7.72 4.88 2.92
C LYS A 7 6.68 5.79 3.55
N PHE A 8 6.91 6.25 4.77
CA PHE A 8 5.95 7.01 5.54
C PHE A 8 6.11 8.50 5.32
N SER A 9 5.00 9.17 5.00
CA SER A 9 4.89 10.63 5.08
C SER A 9 4.72 11.10 6.52
N SER A 10 4.19 10.24 7.39
CA SER A 10 4.16 10.43 8.85
C SER A 10 4.39 9.09 9.53
N LEU A 11 5.23 9.04 10.57
CA LEU A 11 5.48 7.81 11.33
C LEU A 11 5.52 8.11 12.82
N LYS A 12 4.73 7.37 13.59
CA LYS A 12 4.77 7.36 15.04
C LYS A 12 5.25 6.00 15.52
N LEU A 13 6.44 5.97 16.11
CA LEU A 13 6.98 4.77 16.76
C LEU A 13 6.27 4.54 18.08
N LYS A 14 5.77 3.32 18.26
CA LYS A 14 5.10 2.86 19.46
C LYS A 14 5.11 1.33 19.45
N ASN A 15 5.49 0.71 20.56
CA ASN A 15 5.36 -0.74 20.69
C ASN A 15 3.87 -1.10 20.80
N GLU A 16 3.29 -1.64 19.73
CA GLU A 16 1.86 -1.92 19.61
C GLU A 16 1.53 -3.42 19.60
N GLY A 17 2.48 -4.24 20.08
CA GLY A 17 2.31 -5.69 20.16
C GLY A 17 2.75 -6.40 18.88
N PHE A 18 1.96 -7.37 18.41
CA PHE A 18 2.33 -8.26 17.31
C PHE A 18 1.21 -8.41 16.29
N VAL A 19 1.59 -8.52 15.02
CA VAL A 19 0.71 -9.00 13.95
C VAL A 19 0.98 -10.47 13.69
N THR A 20 -0.06 -11.25 13.36
CA THR A 20 0.09 -12.64 12.92
C THR A 20 -0.01 -12.69 11.40
N TYR A 21 0.93 -13.38 10.76
CA TYR A 21 0.98 -13.57 9.32
C TYR A 21 0.16 -14.78 8.88
N GLY A 22 0.00 -14.96 7.56
CA GLY A 22 -0.74 -16.10 7.00
C GLY A 22 -0.11 -17.47 7.28
N ASP A 23 1.17 -17.51 7.63
CA ASP A 23 1.91 -18.72 8.05
C ASP A 23 1.89 -18.94 9.57
N ASN A 24 1.05 -18.20 10.31
CA ASN A 24 0.94 -18.17 11.76
C ASN A 24 2.18 -17.64 12.51
N ASN A 25 3.25 -17.24 11.83
CA ASN A 25 4.34 -16.53 12.46
C ASN A 25 3.90 -15.12 12.87
N LYS A 26 4.63 -14.52 13.81
CA LYS A 26 4.32 -13.19 14.34
C LYS A 26 5.42 -12.18 14.07
N GLY A 27 5.02 -10.96 13.74
CA GLY A 27 5.90 -9.81 13.58
C GLY A 27 5.64 -8.77 14.66
N ARG A 28 6.70 -8.20 15.23
CA ARG A 28 6.58 -7.12 16.22
C ARG A 28 6.22 -5.82 15.51
N ILE A 29 5.19 -5.13 16.01
CA ILE A 29 4.76 -3.83 15.50
C ILE A 29 5.64 -2.76 16.16
N LEU A 30 6.37 -2.02 15.32
CA LEU A 30 7.26 -0.94 15.75
C LEU A 30 6.53 0.42 15.84
N GLY A 31 5.40 0.54 15.15
CA GLY A 31 4.56 1.73 15.15
C GLY A 31 3.62 1.75 13.94
N HIS A 32 3.03 2.92 13.69
CA HIS A 32 2.13 3.14 12.56
C HIS A 32 2.28 4.54 12.00
N GLY A 33 1.75 4.74 10.80
CA GLY A 33 1.82 6.03 10.13
C GLY A 33 1.10 6.04 8.80
N ASN A 34 1.25 7.12 8.05
CA ASN A 34 0.62 7.27 6.74
C ASN A 34 1.66 7.07 5.63
N ILE A 35 1.26 6.44 4.54
CA ILE A 35 2.09 6.24 3.33
C ILE A 35 1.43 6.87 2.11
N GLY A 36 2.22 7.32 1.14
CA GLY A 36 1.76 7.98 -0.08
C GLY A 36 1.95 9.50 -0.08
N ASN A 37 1.37 10.19 -1.06
CA ASN A 37 1.54 11.63 -1.22
C ASN A 37 0.60 12.42 -0.29
N SER A 38 1.13 13.45 0.34
CA SER A 38 0.42 14.39 1.22
C SER A 38 -0.75 15.11 0.53
N SER A 39 -0.72 15.19 -0.80
CA SER A 39 -1.85 15.60 -1.64
C SER A 39 -2.94 14.52 -1.59
N SER A 40 -3.67 14.46 -0.47
CA SER A 40 -4.85 13.64 -0.06
C SER A 40 -5.41 12.52 -0.98
N LEU A 41 -5.37 12.68 -2.29
CA LEU A 41 -5.77 11.71 -3.31
C LEU A 41 -5.09 10.36 -3.16
N THR A 42 -3.84 10.30 -2.71
CA THR A 42 -3.04 9.06 -2.73
C THR A 42 -2.44 8.70 -1.36
N LEU A 43 -3.20 8.99 -0.29
CA LEU A 43 -2.82 8.70 1.08
C LEU A 43 -3.45 7.39 1.59
N ILE A 44 -2.66 6.53 2.22
CA ILE A 44 -3.14 5.38 2.99
C ILE A 44 -2.73 5.59 4.44
N GLU A 45 -3.72 5.79 5.31
CA GLU A 45 -3.48 6.08 6.71
C GLU A 45 -3.25 4.83 7.56
N ASN A 46 -2.70 4.98 8.77
CA ASN A 46 -2.56 3.95 9.81
C ASN A 46 -1.95 2.62 9.32
N VAL A 47 -0.93 2.71 8.46
CA VAL A 47 -0.15 1.56 8.02
C VAL A 47 0.85 1.19 9.10
N LEU A 48 0.91 -0.09 9.46
CA LEU A 48 1.84 -0.58 10.48
C LEU A 48 3.27 -0.72 9.94
N VAL A 49 4.25 -0.33 10.75
CA VAL A 49 5.66 -0.74 10.59
C VAL A 49 5.87 -2.01 11.39
N VAL A 50 6.33 -3.07 10.72
CA VAL A 50 6.48 -4.39 11.35
C VAL A 50 7.88 -4.93 11.10
N GLU A 51 8.50 -5.40 12.17
CA GLU A 51 9.82 -6.04 12.15
C GLU A 51 9.74 -7.44 11.52
N GLY A 52 10.78 -7.82 10.77
CA GLY A 52 10.90 -9.16 10.19
C GLY A 52 10.07 -9.40 8.92
N LEU A 53 9.37 -8.38 8.40
CA LEU A 53 8.70 -8.47 7.10
C LEU A 53 9.74 -8.63 5.97
N LYS A 54 9.53 -9.65 5.13
CA LYS A 54 10.33 -9.86 3.90
C LYS A 54 9.94 -8.88 2.80
N HIS A 55 8.65 -8.54 2.72
CA HIS A 55 8.07 -7.64 1.72
C HIS A 55 7.09 -6.68 2.38
N ASN A 56 6.84 -5.55 1.74
CA ASN A 56 5.81 -4.61 2.18
C ASN A 56 4.45 -5.07 1.63
N LEU A 57 3.46 -5.21 2.52
CA LEU A 57 2.17 -5.82 2.22
C LEU A 57 1.04 -4.87 2.62
N LEU A 58 0.11 -4.57 1.74
CA LEU A 58 -1.15 -3.91 2.09
C LEU A 58 -2.23 -4.97 2.25
N SER A 59 -2.82 -5.03 3.44
CA SER A 59 -3.92 -5.94 3.70
C SER A 59 -5.18 -5.47 2.99
N ILE A 60 -5.79 -6.35 2.20
CA ILE A 60 -7.08 -6.07 1.53
C ILE A 60 -8.15 -5.75 2.57
N SER A 61 -8.23 -6.53 3.65
CA SER A 61 -9.21 -6.31 4.73
C SER A 61 -9.07 -4.91 5.35
N GLN A 62 -7.84 -4.47 5.63
CA GLN A 62 -7.60 -3.13 6.19
C GLN A 62 -8.03 -2.02 5.23
N LEU A 63 -7.81 -2.19 3.93
CA LEU A 63 -8.28 -1.23 2.92
C LEU A 63 -9.82 -1.20 2.86
N ARG A 64 -10.47 -2.36 2.97
CA ARG A 64 -11.94 -2.46 2.98
C ARG A 64 -12.55 -1.76 4.19
N ASP A 65 -11.94 -1.94 5.37
CA ASP A 65 -12.33 -1.30 6.64
C ASP A 65 -12.17 0.22 6.57
N LYS A 66 -11.15 0.70 5.84
CA LYS A 66 -10.92 2.12 5.55
C LYS A 66 -11.83 2.70 4.47
N GLY A 67 -12.81 1.94 3.99
CA GLY A 67 -13.80 2.44 3.04
C GLY A 67 -13.32 2.42 1.58
N PHE A 68 -12.30 1.63 1.24
CA PHE A 68 -11.94 1.41 -0.16
C PHE A 68 -12.70 0.22 -0.77
N LYS A 69 -13.11 0.35 -2.03
CA LYS A 69 -13.52 -0.75 -2.91
C LYS A 69 -12.27 -1.20 -3.67
N ILE A 70 -12.06 -2.50 -3.77
CA ILE A 70 -10.97 -3.08 -4.57
C ILE A 70 -11.60 -3.94 -5.64
N GLU A 71 -11.19 -3.72 -6.89
CA GLU A 71 -11.57 -4.49 -8.06
C GLU A 71 -10.32 -5.12 -8.66
N PHE A 72 -10.39 -6.38 -9.04
CA PHE A 72 -9.27 -7.12 -9.62
C PHE A 72 -9.62 -7.53 -11.04
N ASP A 73 -8.64 -7.39 -11.92
CA ASP A 73 -8.63 -7.92 -13.27
C ASP A 73 -7.37 -8.79 -13.48
N ASN A 74 -7.27 -9.46 -14.62
CA ASN A 74 -6.14 -10.30 -14.99
C ASN A 74 -4.81 -9.52 -15.10
N THR A 75 -4.82 -8.20 -15.27
CA THR A 75 -3.62 -7.37 -15.46
C THR A 75 -3.40 -6.33 -14.36
N CYS A 76 -4.44 -5.96 -13.60
CA CYS A 76 -4.34 -4.88 -12.62
C CYS A 76 -5.39 -5.02 -11.51
N CYS A 77 -5.24 -4.19 -10.47
CA CYS A 77 -6.27 -3.95 -9.49
C CYS A 77 -6.55 -2.45 -9.37
N LEU A 78 -7.81 -2.09 -9.17
CA LEU A 78 -8.25 -0.72 -8.93
C LEU A 78 -8.67 -0.60 -7.46
N ILE A 79 -8.19 0.45 -6.80
CA ILE A 79 -8.59 0.80 -5.44
C ILE A 79 -9.32 2.13 -5.48
N CYS A 80 -10.62 2.09 -5.21
CA CYS A 80 -11.51 3.23 -5.32
C CYS A 80 -12.02 3.65 -3.93
N ASP A 81 -12.16 4.94 -3.71
CA ASP A 81 -12.87 5.45 -2.53
C ASP A 81 -14.37 5.11 -2.65
N LYS A 82 -14.95 4.44 -1.66
CA LYS A 82 -16.37 4.03 -1.74
C LYS A 82 -17.34 5.22 -1.77
N LYS A 83 -16.96 6.35 -1.17
CA LYS A 83 -17.80 7.57 -1.08
C LYS A 83 -17.69 8.37 -2.35
N THR A 84 -16.47 8.75 -2.76
CA THR A 84 -16.27 9.63 -3.93
C THR A 84 -16.34 8.88 -5.25
N LYS A 85 -16.21 7.54 -5.22
CA LYS A 85 -16.11 6.65 -6.40
C LYS A 85 -14.85 6.87 -7.24
N GLU A 86 -13.95 7.74 -6.80
CA GLU A 86 -12.70 8.01 -7.50
C GLU A 86 -11.71 6.87 -7.32
N ILE A 87 -10.95 6.59 -8.37
CA ILE A 87 -9.80 5.68 -8.32
C ILE A 87 -8.68 6.41 -7.57
N ARG A 88 -8.26 5.84 -6.44
CA ARG A 88 -7.16 6.37 -5.63
C ARG A 88 -5.83 5.70 -5.98
N PHE A 89 -5.86 4.41 -6.29
CA PHE A 89 -4.67 3.65 -6.67
C PHE A 89 -4.95 2.67 -7.80
N ILE A 90 -3.94 2.43 -8.62
CA ILE A 90 -3.89 1.37 -9.61
C ILE A 90 -2.69 0.49 -9.28
N GLY A 91 -2.93 -0.77 -9.00
CA GLY A 91 -1.88 -1.78 -8.84
C GLY A 91 -1.72 -2.57 -10.12
N LYS A 92 -0.49 -2.80 -10.57
CA LYS A 92 -0.21 -3.67 -11.72
C LYS A 92 -0.01 -5.10 -11.24
N ARG A 93 -0.55 -6.07 -11.96
CA ARG A 93 -0.23 -7.46 -11.72
C ARG A 93 1.13 -7.78 -12.35
N ILE A 94 2.05 -8.28 -11.55
CA ILE A 94 3.32 -8.84 -11.98
C ILE A 94 3.34 -10.27 -11.46
N ASP A 95 3.40 -11.23 -12.38
CA ASP A 95 3.16 -12.65 -12.12
C ASP A 95 1.81 -12.87 -11.41
N ASN A 96 1.82 -13.32 -10.16
CA ASN A 96 0.63 -13.56 -9.34
C ASN A 96 0.45 -12.53 -8.22
N ILE A 97 1.14 -11.39 -8.30
CA ILE A 97 1.14 -10.36 -7.25
C ILE A 97 0.65 -9.04 -7.82
N TYR A 98 -0.31 -8.42 -7.15
CA TYR A 98 -0.74 -7.06 -7.45
C TYR A 98 0.14 -6.06 -6.71
N MET A 99 0.90 -5.27 -7.45
CA MET A 99 1.89 -4.35 -6.94
C MET A 99 1.43 -2.90 -7.12
N LEU A 100 1.29 -2.17 -6.01
CA LEU A 100 1.01 -0.75 -5.99
C LEU A 100 2.30 0.06 -6.06
N ASP A 101 2.28 1.08 -6.91
CA ASP A 101 3.29 2.14 -6.93
C ASP A 101 2.69 3.40 -6.31
N LEU A 102 3.23 3.82 -5.17
CA LEU A 102 2.75 4.99 -4.45
C LEU A 102 3.22 6.32 -5.06
N GLU A 103 4.31 6.31 -5.84
CA GLU A 103 4.89 7.52 -6.44
C GLU A 103 4.16 7.92 -7.73
N HIS A 104 3.52 6.97 -8.42
CA HIS A 104 2.88 7.20 -9.73
C HIS A 104 1.34 7.26 -9.71
N SER A 105 0.74 7.34 -8.52
CA SER A 105 -0.71 7.40 -8.38
C SER A 105 -1.27 8.73 -8.94
N ILE A 106 -1.97 8.62 -10.08
CA ILE A 106 -2.63 9.66 -10.88
C ILE A 106 -1.70 10.67 -11.60
N ALA A 107 -0.53 10.26 -12.08
CA ALA A 107 0.15 10.98 -13.17
C ALA A 107 0.08 10.25 -14.53
N ILE A 108 -0.25 8.95 -14.53
CA ILE A 108 -0.15 8.08 -15.72
C ILE A 108 -1.53 7.61 -16.17
N SER A 109 -2.40 8.55 -16.51
CA SER A 109 -3.39 8.30 -17.57
C SER A 109 -3.12 9.13 -18.83
N ILE A 110 -2.08 9.97 -18.86
CA ILE A 110 -1.86 10.90 -19.99
C ILE A 110 -0.49 10.74 -20.68
N THR A 111 0.56 10.21 -20.05
CA THR A 111 1.89 10.25 -20.67
C THR A 111 2.57 8.88 -20.76
N LYS A 112 2.57 8.31 -21.98
CA LYS A 112 3.63 7.39 -22.43
C LYS A 112 4.95 8.16 -22.39
N CYS A 113 5.87 7.84 -21.48
CA CYS A 113 7.30 7.92 -21.78
C CYS A 113 8.19 7.28 -20.71
N LEU A 114 9.35 6.81 -21.18
CA LEU A 114 10.45 6.17 -20.47
C LEU A 114 10.87 6.96 -19.23
N ILE A 115 10.78 6.35 -18.04
CA ILE A 115 11.52 6.82 -16.86
C ILE A 115 12.13 5.62 -16.12
N ASN A 116 13.44 5.68 -15.96
CA ASN A 116 14.25 4.81 -15.12
C ASN A 116 14.40 5.49 -13.75
N GLN A 117 13.87 4.90 -12.67
CA GLN A 117 14.14 5.31 -11.27
C GLN A 117 13.68 4.22 -10.28
N ARG A 118 14.30 4.18 -9.09
CA ARG A 118 14.19 3.12 -8.08
C ARG A 118 12.73 2.90 -7.66
N ARG A 119 12.16 1.76 -8.06
CA ARG A 119 10.75 1.43 -7.86
C ARG A 119 10.41 1.14 -6.40
N GLN A 120 9.40 1.81 -5.87
CA GLN A 120 8.83 1.54 -4.54
C GLN A 120 7.51 0.76 -4.70
N HIS A 121 7.47 -0.49 -4.23
CA HIS A 121 6.31 -1.36 -4.44
C HIS A 121 5.70 -1.91 -3.16
N LEU A 122 4.37 -2.00 -3.12
CA LEU A 122 3.58 -2.68 -2.09
C LEU A 122 2.77 -3.81 -2.74
N ALA A 123 2.84 -5.01 -2.20
CA ALA A 123 1.97 -6.10 -2.66
C ALA A 123 0.64 -6.08 -1.91
N LEU A 124 -0.48 -6.36 -2.60
CA LEU A 124 -1.75 -6.66 -1.93
C LEU A 124 -1.75 -8.10 -1.41
N ALA A 125 -2.13 -8.27 -0.14
CA ALA A 125 -2.22 -9.56 0.55
C ALA A 125 -3.52 -9.67 1.35
#